data_AF-A0A344L9T3-F1
#
_entry.id   AF-A0A344L9T3-F1
#
_cell.length_a   1.000
_cell.length_b   1.000
_cell.length_c   1.000
_cell.angle_alpha   90.00
_cell.angle_beta   90.00
_cell.angle_gamma   90.00
#
_symmetry.space_group_name_H-M   'P 1'
#
loop_
_entity.id
_entity.type
_entity.pdbx_description
1 polymer ?
#
loop_
_entity_poly.entity_id
_entity_poly.type
_entity_poly.pdbx_seq_one_letter_code
_entity_poly.pdbx_strand_id
1 'polypeptide(L)'
;MTASGTTRRRRVAPVDLAMLVLAIVSVGLLVYVMFWPHSDRTAHTIFVIDTCICGVFFVEFLWRWRKAGWERWFPLRNWYEVLGMIPVAHPALRGFRLLRIVVVVVRLARTADRAFGEKFTQRLVERLSRPIVLAIKKPITVAVLDEVVKVLETGNYPQNLARSLGENREMLRQIVTEKMKEDPQAGRFSKLPFHDEIVRTVVDTVMRITLEVLTDPRIDDFFAHVVRENREQIRKAVQLGLHEESGDDERLAKELPAPPQGLYHHQQHH
;
A
#
# COMPACT_ATOMS: atom_id res chain seq x y z
N MET A 1 3.00 -9.34 29.11
CA MET A 1 1.60 -9.15 29.54
C MET A 1 0.74 -9.04 28.29
N THR A 2 -0.22 -9.94 28.18
CA THR A 2 -0.98 -10.31 26.97
C THR A 2 -2.21 -9.43 26.78
N ALA A 3 -2.26 -8.65 25.69
CA ALA A 3 -3.48 -7.96 25.27
C ALA A 3 -4.35 -8.93 24.43
N SER A 4 -5.21 -9.66 25.11
CA SER A 4 -6.25 -10.51 24.51
C SER A 4 -7.28 -9.64 23.77
N GLY A 5 -7.16 -9.57 22.45
CA GLY A 5 -8.16 -8.98 21.57
C GLY A 5 -9.45 -9.82 21.59
N THR A 6 -10.44 -9.37 22.36
CA THR A 6 -11.79 -9.95 22.34
C THR A 6 -12.44 -9.73 20.99
N THR A 7 -12.48 -10.78 20.16
CA THR A 7 -13.31 -10.86 18.96
C THR A 7 -14.78 -10.88 19.37
N ARG A 8 -15.39 -9.69 19.46
CA ARG A 8 -16.83 -9.55 19.70
C ARG A 8 -17.58 -10.08 18.47
N ARG A 9 -17.96 -11.36 18.51
CA ARG A 9 -18.85 -12.02 17.55
C ARG A 9 -20.18 -11.26 17.53
N ARG A 10 -20.32 -10.36 16.57
CA ARG A 10 -21.49 -9.50 16.38
C ARG A 10 -22.67 -10.40 16.01
N ARG A 11 -23.62 -10.59 16.93
CA ARG A 11 -24.93 -11.15 16.60
C ARG A 11 -25.56 -10.20 15.58
N VAL A 12 -25.96 -10.72 14.42
CA VAL A 12 -26.91 -10.03 13.53
C VAL A 12 -28.12 -9.69 14.39
N ALA A 13 -28.50 -8.41 14.45
CA ALA A 13 -29.68 -8.05 15.20
C ALA A 13 -30.89 -8.74 14.54
N PRO A 14 -31.83 -9.31 15.30
CA PRO A 14 -33.02 -9.95 14.72
C PRO A 14 -33.82 -9.00 13.81
N VAL A 15 -33.72 -7.69 14.07
CA VAL A 15 -34.27 -6.63 13.23
C VAL A 15 -33.58 -6.60 11.85
N ASP A 16 -32.24 -6.64 11.80
CA ASP A 16 -31.49 -6.62 10.52
C ASP A 16 -31.84 -7.84 9.65
N LEU A 17 -32.01 -9.02 10.28
CA LEU A 17 -32.41 -10.25 9.59
C LEU A 17 -33.84 -10.14 9.06
N ALA A 18 -34.78 -9.64 9.86
CA ALA A 18 -36.16 -9.41 9.42
C ALA A 18 -36.22 -8.43 8.24
N MET A 19 -35.46 -7.34 8.29
CA MET A 19 -35.38 -6.35 7.20
C MET A 19 -34.76 -6.92 5.92
N LEU A 20 -33.77 -7.81 6.04
CA LEU A 20 -33.17 -8.52 4.90
C LEU A 20 -34.17 -9.48 4.25
N VAL A 21 -34.89 -10.28 5.05
CA VAL A 21 -35.93 -11.19 4.54
C VAL A 21 -37.03 -10.41 3.82
N LEU A 22 -37.51 -9.30 4.41
CA LEU A 22 -38.48 -8.41 3.77
C LEU A 22 -37.98 -7.84 2.43
N ALA A 23 -36.68 -7.51 2.34
CA ALA A 23 -36.09 -6.99 1.11
C ALA A 23 -36.02 -8.06 0.01
N ILE A 24 -35.61 -9.29 0.37
CA ILE A 24 -35.59 -10.44 -0.54
C ILE A 24 -37.00 -10.76 -1.05
N VAL A 25 -38.00 -10.76 -0.16
CA VAL A 25 -39.40 -10.99 -0.52
C VAL A 25 -39.91 -9.90 -1.47
N SER A 26 -39.58 -8.63 -1.21
CA SER A 26 -39.97 -7.52 -2.10
C SER A 26 -39.35 -7.63 -3.49
N VAL A 27 -38.05 -7.98 -3.59
CA VAL A 27 -37.39 -8.22 -4.88
C VAL A 27 -37.99 -9.42 -5.59
N GLY A 28 -38.26 -10.52 -4.88
CA GLY A 28 -38.87 -11.73 -5.42
C GLY A 28 -40.26 -11.48 -6.01
N LEU A 29 -41.11 -10.75 -5.28
CA LEU A 29 -42.44 -10.33 -5.77
C LEU A 29 -42.34 -9.49 -7.04
N LEU A 30 -41.34 -8.60 -7.12
CA LEU A 30 -41.14 -7.73 -8.26
C LEU A 30 -40.62 -8.49 -9.49
N VAL A 31 -39.68 -9.42 -9.30
CA VAL A 31 -39.20 -10.33 -10.36
C VAL A 31 -40.36 -11.19 -10.87
N TYR A 32 -41.18 -11.73 -9.97
CA TYR A 32 -42.37 -12.50 -10.35
C TYR A 32 -43.28 -11.70 -11.29
N VAL A 33 -43.68 -10.48 -10.90
CA VAL A 33 -44.51 -9.57 -11.73
C VAL A 33 -43.84 -9.19 -13.06
N MET A 34 -42.51 -9.15 -13.13
CA MET A 34 -41.78 -8.81 -14.36
C MET A 34 -41.81 -9.93 -15.40
N PHE A 35 -41.65 -11.18 -14.97
CA PHE A 35 -41.41 -12.30 -15.88
C PHE A 35 -42.64 -13.15 -16.18
N TRP A 36 -43.65 -13.17 -15.30
CA TRP A 36 -44.87 -13.96 -15.53
C TRP A 36 -46.05 -13.10 -16.01
N PRO A 37 -46.97 -13.65 -16.84
CA PRO A 37 -48.28 -13.06 -17.08
C PRO A 37 -49.18 -13.25 -15.85
N HIS A 38 -49.90 -12.21 -15.42
CA HIS A 38 -50.76 -12.25 -14.23
C HIS A 38 -52.13 -11.62 -14.50
N SER A 39 -53.13 -12.05 -13.72
CA SER A 39 -54.44 -11.42 -13.69
C SER A 39 -54.44 -10.08 -12.92
N ASP A 40 -55.38 -9.19 -13.22
CA ASP A 40 -55.50 -7.88 -12.55
C ASP A 40 -55.72 -8.00 -11.03
N ARG A 41 -56.41 -9.05 -10.57
CA ARG A 41 -56.59 -9.33 -9.13
C ARG A 41 -55.28 -9.69 -8.45
N THR A 42 -54.46 -10.54 -9.09
CA THR A 42 -53.12 -10.91 -8.59
C THR A 42 -52.20 -9.70 -8.54
N ALA A 43 -52.25 -8.82 -9.54
CA ALA A 43 -51.46 -7.60 -9.58
C ALA A 43 -51.81 -6.63 -8.43
N HIS A 44 -53.10 -6.49 -8.10
CA HIS A 44 -53.55 -5.67 -6.98
C HIS A 44 -53.08 -6.23 -5.63
N THR A 45 -53.17 -7.55 -5.41
CA THR A 45 -52.69 -8.19 -4.18
C THR A 45 -51.18 -8.00 -4.01
N ILE A 46 -50.40 -8.19 -5.07
CA ILE A 46 -48.94 -7.98 -5.03
C ILE A 46 -48.62 -6.50 -4.76
N PHE A 47 -49.38 -5.57 -5.33
CA PHE A 47 -49.22 -4.14 -5.05
C PHE A 47 -49.46 -3.80 -3.58
N VAL A 48 -50.52 -4.33 -2.98
CA VAL A 48 -50.82 -4.09 -1.55
C VAL A 48 -49.69 -4.63 -0.68
N ILE A 49 -49.23 -5.85 -0.94
CA ILE A 49 -48.12 -6.46 -0.20
C ILE A 49 -46.83 -5.63 -0.34
N ASP A 50 -46.48 -5.22 -1.56
CA ASP A 50 -45.30 -4.41 -1.82
C ASP A 50 -45.39 -3.04 -1.13
N THR A 51 -46.58 -2.43 -1.12
CA THR A 51 -46.84 -1.16 -0.42
C THR A 51 -46.67 -1.30 1.09
N CYS A 52 -47.16 -2.41 1.68
CA CYS A 52 -46.93 -2.69 3.09
C CYS A 52 -45.44 -2.85 3.42
N ILE A 53 -44.69 -3.59 2.60
CA ILE A 53 -43.25 -3.79 2.79
C ILE A 53 -42.50 -2.44 2.66
N CYS A 54 -42.86 -1.61 1.67
CA CYS A 54 -42.31 -0.26 1.53
C CYS A 54 -42.61 0.62 2.76
N GLY A 55 -43.81 0.50 3.34
CA GLY A 55 -44.19 1.19 4.57
C GLY A 55 -43.31 0.81 5.76
N VAL A 56 -43.00 -0.49 5.92
CA VAL A 56 -42.08 -0.95 6.98
C VAL A 56 -40.69 -0.35 6.79
N PHE A 57 -40.18 -0.31 5.55
CA PHE A 57 -38.90 0.33 5.23
C PHE A 57 -38.88 1.84 5.49
N PHE A 58 -40.00 2.51 5.24
CA PHE A 58 -40.15 3.93 5.49
C PHE A 58 -40.09 4.25 6.98
N VAL A 59 -40.81 3.49 7.81
CA VAL A 59 -40.81 3.67 9.27
C VAL A 59 -39.42 3.42 9.86
N GLU A 60 -38.71 2.39 9.39
CA GLU A 60 -37.33 2.12 9.82
C GLU A 60 -36.38 3.27 9.46
N PHE A 61 -36.48 3.80 8.23
CA PHE A 61 -35.67 4.92 7.78
C PHE A 61 -35.96 6.19 8.61
N LEU A 62 -37.23 6.50 8.88
CA LEU A 62 -37.61 7.61 9.75
C LEU A 62 -37.05 7.45 11.16
N TRP A 63 -37.06 6.23 11.72
CA TRP A 63 -36.44 5.95 13.01
C TRP A 63 -34.93 6.24 12.96
N ARG A 64 -34.22 5.73 11.96
CA ARG A 64 -32.77 5.96 11.80
C ARG A 64 -32.44 7.43 11.61
N TRP A 65 -33.24 8.14 10.82
CA TRP A 65 -33.09 9.57 10.60
C TRP A 65 -33.33 10.39 11.87
N ARG A 66 -34.35 10.03 12.66
CA ARG A 66 -34.59 10.60 14.00
C ARG A 66 -33.41 10.36 14.95
N LYS A 67 -32.85 9.15 14.96
CA LYS A 67 -31.68 8.80 15.79
C LYS A 67 -30.41 9.55 15.37
N ALA A 68 -30.29 9.88 14.08
CA ALA A 68 -29.23 10.73 13.53
C ALA A 68 -29.48 12.24 13.75
N GLY A 69 -30.49 12.62 14.54
CA GLY A 69 -30.74 14.03 14.86
C GLY A 69 -31.32 14.85 13.72
N TRP A 70 -32.04 14.22 12.78
CA TRP A 70 -32.68 14.91 11.65
C TRP A 70 -31.69 15.66 10.73
N GLU A 71 -30.49 15.10 10.56
CA GLU A 71 -29.48 15.65 9.67
C GLU A 71 -30.01 15.74 8.23
N ARG A 72 -29.96 16.93 7.61
CA ARG A 72 -30.51 17.18 6.26
C ARG A 72 -29.75 16.44 5.16
N TRP A 73 -28.49 16.10 5.39
CA TRP A 73 -27.63 15.34 4.46
C TRP A 73 -27.86 13.83 4.53
N PHE A 74 -28.55 13.34 5.56
CA PHE A 74 -28.84 11.92 5.74
C PHE A 74 -29.63 11.29 4.56
N PRO A 75 -30.74 11.89 4.06
CA PRO A 75 -31.45 11.33 2.90
C PRO A 75 -30.66 11.43 1.59
N LEU A 76 -29.81 12.44 1.42
CA LEU A 76 -28.94 12.59 0.24
C LEU A 76 -27.85 11.52 0.20
N ARG A 77 -27.24 11.20 1.36
CA ARG A 77 -26.26 10.11 1.44
C ARG A 77 -26.91 8.73 1.27
N ASN A 78 -28.12 8.55 1.79
CA ASN A 78 -28.88 7.30 1.72
C ASN A 78 -29.95 7.34 0.61
N TRP A 79 -29.68 7.99 -0.51
CA TRP A 79 -30.65 8.22 -1.58
C TRP A 79 -31.22 6.91 -2.16
N TYR A 80 -30.42 5.83 -2.18
CA TYR A 80 -30.88 4.49 -2.55
C TYR A 80 -31.98 3.95 -1.62
N GLU A 81 -31.88 4.22 -0.31
CA GLU A 81 -32.90 3.83 0.67
C GLU A 81 -34.20 4.60 0.46
N VAL A 82 -34.12 5.87 0.03
CA VAL A 82 -35.25 6.76 -0.27
C VAL A 82 -35.97 6.34 -1.55
N LEU A 83 -35.23 6.08 -2.63
CA LEU A 83 -35.81 5.61 -3.89
C LEU A 83 -36.39 4.19 -3.78
N GLY A 84 -35.80 3.35 -2.93
CA GLY A 84 -36.31 2.01 -2.64
C GLY A 84 -37.63 1.98 -1.85
N MET A 85 -38.21 3.12 -1.48
CA MET A 85 -39.48 3.23 -0.74
C MET A 85 -40.70 3.41 -1.65
N ILE A 86 -40.47 3.64 -2.94
CA ILE A 86 -41.53 3.94 -3.90
C ILE A 86 -42.14 2.60 -4.34
N PRO A 87 -43.45 2.36 -4.11
CA PRO A 87 -44.13 1.16 -4.58
C PRO A 87 -44.19 1.14 -6.11
N VAL A 88 -43.69 0.07 -6.73
CA VAL A 88 -43.53 0.00 -8.20
C VAL A 88 -44.85 -0.17 -8.93
N ALA A 89 -45.89 -0.66 -8.25
CA ALA A 89 -47.17 -0.94 -8.89
C ALA A 89 -48.18 0.23 -8.79
N HIS A 90 -47.70 1.49 -8.78
CA HIS A 90 -48.59 2.63 -9.00
C HIS A 90 -49.17 2.56 -10.43
N PRO A 91 -50.51 2.53 -10.62
CA PRO A 91 -51.14 2.37 -11.93
C PRO A 91 -50.75 3.41 -12.99
N ALA A 92 -50.27 4.59 -12.55
CA ALA A 92 -49.84 5.69 -13.41
C ALA A 92 -48.50 5.44 -14.15
N LEU A 93 -47.68 4.48 -13.67
CA LEU A 93 -46.36 4.18 -14.23
C LEU A 93 -46.35 3.00 -15.21
N ARG A 94 -47.54 2.47 -15.56
CA ARG A 94 -47.71 1.33 -16.48
C ARG A 94 -47.08 1.54 -17.87
N GLY A 95 -46.96 2.79 -18.33
CA GLY A 95 -46.46 3.13 -19.67
C GLY A 95 -44.93 3.17 -19.83
N PHE A 96 -44.16 3.30 -18.75
CA PHE A 96 -42.71 3.56 -18.84
C PHE A 96 -41.87 2.36 -18.43
N ARG A 97 -41.56 1.49 -19.41
CA ARG A 97 -40.71 0.28 -19.21
C ARG A 97 -39.35 0.61 -18.57
N LEU A 98 -38.77 1.76 -18.91
CA LEU A 98 -37.47 2.21 -18.40
C LEU A 98 -37.51 2.50 -16.89
N LEU A 99 -38.58 3.15 -16.42
CA LEU A 99 -38.74 3.47 -15.00
C LEU A 99 -38.85 2.20 -14.15
N ARG A 100 -39.52 1.16 -14.67
CA ARG A 100 -39.58 -0.15 -14.00
C ARG A 100 -38.18 -0.74 -13.78
N ILE A 101 -37.34 -0.74 -14.81
CA ILE A 101 -35.96 -1.26 -14.75
C ILE A 101 -35.14 -0.47 -13.73
N VAL A 102 -35.21 0.87 -13.77
CA VAL A 102 -34.48 1.73 -12.83
C VAL A 102 -34.85 1.40 -11.38
N VAL A 103 -36.14 1.22 -11.07
CA VAL A 103 -36.55 0.90 -9.70
C VAL A 103 -36.16 -0.52 -9.30
N VAL A 104 -36.17 -1.49 -10.22
CA VAL A 104 -35.64 -2.85 -9.95
C VAL A 104 -34.17 -2.78 -9.57
N VAL A 105 -33.38 -2.06 -10.36
CA VAL A 105 -31.94 -1.87 -10.12
C VAL A 105 -31.71 -1.20 -8.77
N VAL A 106 -32.48 -0.18 -8.42
CA VAL A 106 -32.39 0.49 -7.12
C VAL A 106 -32.76 -0.45 -5.96
N ARG A 107 -33.79 -1.28 -6.09
CA ARG A 107 -34.18 -2.25 -5.05
C ARG A 107 -33.18 -3.39 -4.90
N LEU A 108 -32.59 -3.84 -6.01
CA LEU A 108 -31.48 -4.80 -6.00
C LEU A 108 -30.24 -4.19 -5.35
N ALA A 109 -29.88 -2.94 -5.71
CA ALA A 109 -28.79 -2.21 -5.10
C ALA A 109 -29.00 -2.06 -3.59
N ARG A 110 -30.20 -1.68 -3.13
CA ARG A 110 -30.55 -1.62 -1.70
C ARG A 110 -30.47 -2.98 -1.01
N THR A 111 -30.97 -4.03 -1.64
CA THR A 111 -30.97 -5.38 -1.07
C THR A 111 -29.53 -5.90 -0.98
N ALA A 112 -28.71 -5.60 -1.98
CA ALA A 112 -27.28 -5.84 -1.94
C ALA A 112 -26.63 -5.01 -0.84
N ASP A 113 -26.85 -3.70 -0.76
CA ASP A 113 -26.31 -2.85 0.29
C ASP A 113 -26.71 -3.30 1.71
N ARG A 114 -27.92 -3.86 1.88
CA ARG A 114 -28.34 -4.46 3.16
C ARG A 114 -27.75 -5.84 3.42
N ALA A 115 -27.69 -6.71 2.42
CA ALA A 115 -27.11 -8.06 2.54
C ALA A 115 -25.58 -8.00 2.74
N PHE A 116 -24.94 -7.00 2.14
CA PHE A 116 -23.49 -6.85 2.09
C PHE A 116 -22.96 -5.78 3.06
N GLY A 117 -23.76 -4.76 3.41
CA GLY A 117 -23.45 -3.74 4.44
C GLY A 117 -22.26 -2.82 4.11
N GLU A 118 -22.21 -1.64 4.74
CA GLU A 118 -21.10 -0.66 4.70
C GLU A 118 -19.70 -1.23 5.08
N LYS A 119 -19.62 -2.52 5.47
CA LYS A 119 -18.40 -3.22 5.86
C LYS A 119 -17.83 -4.12 4.77
N PHE A 120 -18.62 -4.51 3.77
CA PHE A 120 -18.09 -5.34 2.68
C PHE A 120 -17.27 -4.51 1.71
N THR A 121 -17.65 -3.27 1.40
CA THR A 121 -16.82 -2.37 0.59
C THR A 121 -15.45 -2.16 1.24
N GLN A 122 -15.38 -1.93 2.55
CA GLN A 122 -14.08 -1.81 3.26
C GLN A 122 -13.28 -3.12 3.27
N ARG A 123 -13.91 -4.27 3.55
CA ARG A 123 -13.21 -5.56 3.60
C ARG A 123 -12.87 -6.13 2.23
N LEU A 124 -13.67 -5.86 1.21
CA LEU A 124 -13.42 -6.25 -0.18
C LEU A 124 -12.30 -5.41 -0.76
N VAL A 125 -12.31 -4.09 -0.50
CA VAL A 125 -11.18 -3.21 -0.82
C VAL A 125 -9.94 -3.68 -0.08
N GLU A 126 -9.96 -3.92 1.23
CA GLU A 126 -8.75 -4.42 1.92
C GLU A 126 -8.27 -5.79 1.42
N ARG A 127 -9.17 -6.72 1.14
CA ARG A 127 -8.82 -8.10 0.76
C ARG A 127 -8.40 -8.24 -0.69
N LEU A 128 -8.90 -7.37 -1.59
CA LEU A 128 -8.48 -7.34 -2.99
C LEU A 128 -7.33 -6.36 -3.23
N SER A 129 -7.33 -5.20 -2.57
CA SER A 129 -6.27 -4.19 -2.76
C SER A 129 -4.93 -4.65 -2.23
N ARG A 130 -4.84 -5.40 -1.11
CA ARG A 130 -3.53 -5.87 -0.59
C ARG A 130 -2.76 -6.74 -1.58
N PRO A 131 -3.29 -7.85 -2.12
CA PRO A 131 -2.56 -8.68 -3.08
C PRO A 131 -2.33 -7.95 -4.42
N ILE A 132 -3.26 -7.11 -4.87
CA ILE A 132 -3.10 -6.32 -6.09
C ILE A 132 -1.98 -5.28 -5.92
N VAL A 133 -1.98 -4.53 -4.80
CA VAL A 133 -0.95 -3.53 -4.50
C VAL A 133 0.41 -4.19 -4.33
N LEU A 134 0.51 -5.34 -3.65
CA LEU A 134 1.78 -6.07 -3.51
C LEU A 134 2.29 -6.61 -4.86
N ALA A 135 1.39 -7.14 -5.70
CA ALA A 135 1.73 -7.63 -7.03
C ALA A 135 2.18 -6.51 -7.98
N ILE A 136 1.69 -5.28 -7.80
CA ILE A 136 2.06 -4.11 -8.59
C ILE A 136 3.30 -3.41 -8.03
N LYS A 137 3.42 -3.29 -6.71
CA LYS A 137 4.51 -2.57 -6.02
C LYS A 137 5.87 -3.15 -6.39
N LYS A 138 6.03 -4.49 -6.36
CA LYS A 138 7.32 -5.14 -6.66
C LYS A 138 7.83 -4.83 -8.08
N PRO A 139 7.05 -5.03 -9.16
CA PRO A 139 7.46 -4.62 -10.51
C PRO A 139 7.76 -3.13 -10.64
N ILE A 140 6.96 -2.26 -10.03
CA ILE A 140 7.20 -0.81 -10.09
C ILE A 140 8.51 -0.45 -9.39
N THR A 141 8.75 -0.97 -8.19
CA THR A 141 10.00 -0.71 -7.46
C THR A 141 11.22 -1.19 -8.23
N VAL A 142 11.15 -2.36 -8.87
CA VAL A 142 12.24 -2.85 -9.73
C VAL A 142 12.44 -1.94 -10.93
N ALA A 143 11.37 -1.54 -11.61
CA ALA A 143 11.46 -0.65 -12.78
C ALA A 143 12.03 0.72 -12.40
N VAL A 144 11.60 1.31 -11.28
CA VAL A 144 12.13 2.58 -10.78
C VAL A 144 13.60 2.44 -10.39
N LEU A 145 13.98 1.36 -9.70
CA LEU A 145 15.37 1.09 -9.35
C LEU A 145 16.24 0.97 -10.61
N ASP A 146 15.75 0.28 -11.65
CA ASP A 146 16.48 0.15 -12.91
C ASP A 146 16.71 1.51 -13.58
N GLU A 147 15.70 2.38 -13.60
CA GLU A 147 15.85 3.75 -14.14
C GLU A 147 16.81 4.58 -13.30
N VAL A 148 16.73 4.53 -11.97
CA VAL A 148 17.68 5.23 -11.09
C VAL A 148 19.10 4.72 -11.33
N VAL A 149 19.32 3.41 -11.41
CA VAL A 149 20.65 2.86 -11.66
C VAL A 149 21.20 3.25 -13.01
N LYS A 150 20.39 3.27 -14.09
CA LYS A 150 20.88 3.75 -15.39
C LYS A 150 21.43 5.18 -15.30
N VAL A 151 20.76 6.05 -14.53
CA VAL A 151 21.27 7.39 -14.26
C VAL A 151 22.58 7.33 -13.48
N LEU A 152 22.68 6.45 -12.47
CA LEU A 152 23.92 6.25 -11.71
C LEU A 152 25.07 5.73 -12.59
N GLU A 153 24.82 4.80 -13.52
CA GLU A 153 25.84 4.25 -14.44
C GLU A 153 26.41 5.34 -15.36
N THR A 154 25.63 6.38 -15.67
CA THR A 154 26.07 7.52 -16.51
C THR A 154 26.63 8.71 -15.73
N GLY A 155 26.66 8.65 -14.39
CA GLY A 155 27.05 9.76 -13.54
C GLY A 155 28.57 9.88 -13.33
N ASN A 156 29.06 11.12 -13.17
CA ASN A 156 30.46 11.44 -12.91
C ASN A 156 30.86 11.23 -11.43
N TYR A 157 30.57 10.07 -10.86
CA TYR A 157 30.84 9.77 -9.44
C TYR A 157 32.33 9.82 -9.07
N PRO A 158 33.26 9.25 -9.86
CA PRO A 158 34.69 9.34 -9.56
C PRO A 158 35.18 10.78 -9.46
N GLN A 159 34.74 11.64 -10.37
CA GLN A 159 35.14 13.06 -10.41
C GLN A 159 34.47 13.86 -9.28
N ASN A 160 33.22 13.55 -8.94
CA ASN A 160 32.55 14.15 -7.78
C ASN A 160 33.23 13.75 -6.47
N LEU A 161 33.69 12.50 -6.37
CA LEU A 161 34.45 12.00 -5.23
C LEU A 161 35.82 12.68 -5.17
N ALA A 162 36.55 12.77 -6.28
CA ALA A 162 37.81 13.50 -6.36
C ALA A 162 37.67 14.96 -5.93
N ARG A 163 36.62 15.65 -6.40
CA ARG A 163 36.31 17.03 -6.00
C ARG A 163 36.09 17.13 -4.48
N SER A 164 35.26 16.26 -3.93
CA SER A 164 34.96 16.26 -2.49
C SER A 164 36.19 15.94 -1.63
N LEU A 165 37.04 14.99 -2.06
CA LEU A 165 38.31 14.69 -1.37
C LEU A 165 39.28 15.87 -1.46
N GLY A 166 39.34 16.55 -2.61
CA GLY A 166 40.17 17.74 -2.80
C GLY A 166 39.74 18.92 -1.92
N GLU A 167 38.44 19.19 -1.85
CA GLU A 167 37.85 20.24 -1.00
C GLU A 167 38.07 19.99 0.49
N ASN A 168 38.11 18.72 0.90
CA ASN A 168 38.28 18.31 2.30
C ASN A 168 39.69 17.80 2.64
N ARG A 169 40.69 18.12 1.81
CA ARG A 169 42.06 17.57 1.94
C ARG A 169 42.69 17.81 3.31
N GLU A 170 42.51 18.99 3.89
CA GLU A 170 43.07 19.31 5.21
C GLU A 170 42.45 18.49 6.34
N MET A 171 41.12 18.31 6.29
CA MET A 171 40.39 17.46 7.24
C MET A 171 40.87 16.01 7.13
N LEU A 172 40.96 15.48 5.90
CA LEU A 172 41.42 14.12 5.66
C LEU A 172 42.89 13.93 6.10
N ARG A 173 43.76 14.91 5.87
CA ARG A 173 45.16 14.89 6.32
C ARG A 173 45.25 14.79 7.85
N GLN A 174 44.42 15.53 8.57
CA GLN A 174 44.36 15.45 10.03
C GLN A 174 43.93 14.05 10.49
N ILE A 175 42.83 13.53 9.94
CA ILE A 175 42.31 12.19 10.28
C ILE A 175 43.34 11.10 10.01
N VAL A 176 43.96 11.10 8.82
CA VAL A 176 44.96 10.08 8.45
C VAL A 176 46.20 10.17 9.34
N THR A 177 46.66 11.38 9.66
CA THR A 177 47.81 11.57 10.56
C THR A 177 47.50 11.07 11.98
N GLU A 178 46.30 11.37 12.50
CA GLU A 178 45.84 10.90 13.80
C GLU A 178 45.75 9.36 13.83
N LYS A 179 45.09 8.76 12.83
CA LYS A 179 44.96 7.30 12.74
C LYS A 179 46.30 6.59 12.58
N MET A 180 47.24 7.17 11.84
CA MET A 180 48.57 6.58 11.69
C MET A 180 49.42 6.70 12.96
N LYS A 181 49.20 7.71 13.80
CA LYS A 181 49.85 7.80 15.12
C LYS A 181 49.29 6.77 16.10
N GLU A 182 48.01 6.42 15.97
CA GLU A 182 47.35 5.39 16.77
C GLU A 182 47.65 3.95 16.29
N ASP A 183 48.15 3.78 15.07
CA ASP A 183 48.40 2.46 14.49
C ASP A 183 49.59 1.74 15.19
N PRO A 184 49.37 0.57 15.83
CA PRO A 184 50.41 -0.21 16.50
C PRO A 184 51.56 -0.65 15.56
N GLN A 185 51.28 -0.86 14.28
CA GLN A 185 52.28 -1.22 13.26
C GLN A 185 53.14 0.00 12.89
N ALA A 186 52.55 1.20 12.88
CA ALA A 186 53.25 2.46 12.61
C ALA A 186 54.07 2.93 13.83
N GLY A 187 53.77 2.46 15.04
CA GLY A 187 54.45 2.84 16.28
C GLY A 187 55.98 2.66 16.29
N ARG A 188 56.54 1.75 15.47
CA ARG A 188 58.00 1.63 15.29
C ARG A 188 58.64 2.82 14.56
N PHE A 189 57.90 3.48 13.67
CA PHE A 189 58.37 4.63 12.89
C PHE A 189 58.36 5.93 13.72
N SER A 190 57.56 6.02 14.78
CA SER A 190 57.52 7.19 15.68
C SER A 190 58.84 7.47 16.42
N LYS A 191 59.75 6.49 16.48
CA LYS A 191 61.05 6.59 17.15
C LYS A 191 62.15 7.20 16.28
N LEU A 192 61.90 7.40 14.97
CA LEU A 192 62.87 7.98 14.05
C LEU A 192 62.78 9.52 14.07
N PRO A 193 63.93 10.21 13.94
CA PRO A 193 63.91 11.66 13.71
C PRO A 193 63.18 11.97 12.39
N PHE A 194 62.49 13.11 12.33
CA PHE A 194 61.75 13.59 11.15
C PHE A 194 60.52 12.75 10.72
N HIS A 195 60.02 11.83 11.56
CA HIS A 195 58.88 10.98 11.20
C HIS A 195 57.63 11.77 10.80
N ASP A 196 57.30 12.86 11.52
CA ASP A 196 56.14 13.71 11.21
C ASP A 196 56.22 14.33 9.81
N GLU A 197 57.42 14.67 9.34
CA GLU A 197 57.63 15.27 8.01
C GLU A 197 57.47 14.23 6.92
N ILE A 198 58.08 13.05 7.08
CA ILE A 198 57.93 11.91 6.17
C ILE A 198 56.46 11.51 6.05
N VAL A 199 55.76 11.39 7.19
CA VAL A 199 54.34 11.10 7.25
C VAL A 199 53.53 12.09 6.44
N ARG A 200 53.75 13.40 6.65
CA ARG A 200 53.03 14.44 5.89
C ARG A 200 53.30 14.33 4.40
N THR A 201 54.55 14.19 3.98
CA THR A 201 54.91 14.06 2.55
C THR A 201 54.29 12.82 1.90
N VAL A 202 54.28 11.68 2.61
CA VAL A 202 53.67 10.45 2.12
C VAL A 202 52.16 10.61 2.02
N VAL A 203 51.49 11.13 3.05
CA VAL A 203 50.04 11.38 3.03
C VAL A 203 49.66 12.33 1.90
N ASP A 204 50.41 13.42 1.71
CA ASP A 204 50.18 14.37 0.63
C ASP A 204 50.37 13.76 -0.76
N THR A 205 51.38 12.91 -0.90
CA THR A 205 51.67 12.22 -2.16
C THR A 205 50.60 11.18 -2.48
N VAL A 206 50.19 10.38 -1.49
CA VAL A 206 49.11 9.38 -1.64
C VAL A 206 47.81 10.09 -1.99
N MET A 207 47.43 11.15 -1.26
CA MET A 207 46.22 11.92 -1.56
C MET A 207 46.23 12.46 -2.99
N ARG A 208 47.36 13.03 -3.44
CA ARG A 208 47.49 13.53 -4.82
C ARG A 208 47.30 12.40 -5.83
N ILE A 209 47.99 11.27 -5.65
CA ILE A 209 47.88 10.10 -6.54
C ILE A 209 46.45 9.55 -6.54
N THR A 210 45.79 9.46 -5.38
CA THR A 210 44.40 9.00 -5.28
C THR A 210 43.45 9.92 -6.04
N LEU A 211 43.63 11.25 -5.95
CA LEU A 211 42.85 12.20 -6.73
C LEU A 211 43.08 12.04 -8.23
N GLU A 212 44.34 11.88 -8.66
CA GLU A 212 44.69 11.62 -10.06
C GLU A 212 44.02 10.33 -10.57
N VAL A 213 44.09 9.25 -9.78
CA VAL A 213 43.44 7.97 -10.09
C VAL A 213 41.93 8.13 -10.22
N LEU A 214 41.27 8.82 -9.28
CA LEU A 214 39.81 9.04 -9.33
C LEU A 214 39.36 9.85 -10.55
N THR A 215 40.26 10.58 -11.21
CA THR A 215 39.99 11.31 -12.45
C THR A 215 40.41 10.56 -13.72
N ASP A 216 41.02 9.38 -13.59
CA ASP A 216 41.43 8.55 -14.73
C ASP A 216 40.20 7.91 -15.40
N PRO A 217 40.09 7.94 -16.74
CA PRO A 217 38.93 7.40 -17.46
C PRO A 217 38.71 5.90 -17.22
N ARG A 218 39.74 5.14 -16.84
CA ARG A 218 39.60 3.71 -16.51
C ARG A 218 38.84 3.48 -15.21
N ILE A 219 38.85 4.47 -14.30
CA ILE A 219 38.07 4.40 -13.07
C ILE A 219 36.58 4.60 -13.34
N ASP A 220 36.20 5.31 -14.41
CA ASP A 220 34.80 5.42 -14.82
C ASP A 220 34.20 4.06 -15.16
N ASP A 221 34.94 3.25 -15.94
CA ASP A 221 34.54 1.87 -16.29
C ASP A 221 34.44 0.97 -15.04
N PHE A 222 35.38 1.10 -14.11
CA PHE A 222 35.34 0.36 -12.84
C PHE A 222 34.12 0.75 -12.00
N PHE A 223 33.83 2.04 -11.86
CA PHE A 223 32.66 2.50 -11.12
C PHE A 223 31.35 2.04 -11.76
N ALA A 224 31.24 2.10 -13.09
CA ALA A 224 30.08 1.60 -13.81
C ALA A 224 29.88 0.10 -13.56
N HIS A 225 30.95 -0.69 -13.48
CA HIS A 225 30.89 -2.11 -13.13
C HIS A 225 30.37 -2.33 -11.70
N VAL A 226 30.91 -1.61 -10.73
CA VAL A 226 30.47 -1.67 -9.31
C VAL A 226 29.00 -1.30 -9.18
N VAL A 227 28.55 -0.24 -9.85
CA VAL A 227 27.14 0.19 -9.83
C VAL A 227 26.23 -0.90 -10.42
N ARG A 228 26.66 -1.53 -11.52
CA ARG A 228 25.90 -2.62 -12.16
C ARG A 228 25.77 -3.84 -11.27
N GLU A 229 26.85 -4.24 -10.60
CA GLU A 229 26.83 -5.36 -9.66
C GLU A 229 25.91 -5.07 -8.46
N ASN A 230 26.01 -3.87 -7.88
CA ASN A 230 25.14 -3.44 -6.78
C ASN A 230 23.66 -3.43 -7.20
N ARG A 231 23.33 -3.03 -8.44
CA ARG A 231 21.96 -3.10 -8.95
C ARG A 231 21.41 -4.52 -8.92
N GLU A 232 22.19 -5.50 -9.37
CA GLU A 232 21.74 -6.89 -9.41
C GLU A 232 21.46 -7.40 -8.00
N GLN A 233 22.30 -7.03 -7.03
CA GLN A 233 22.09 -7.34 -5.61
C GLN A 233 20.81 -6.69 -5.06
N ILE A 234 20.62 -5.37 -5.27
CA ILE A 234 19.43 -4.65 -4.78
C ILE A 234 18.16 -5.19 -5.45
N ARG A 235 18.18 -5.42 -6.77
CA ARG A 235 17.05 -6.02 -7.50
C ARG A 235 16.67 -7.37 -6.91
N LYS A 236 17.65 -8.24 -6.65
CA LYS A 236 17.40 -9.55 -6.04
C LYS A 236 16.81 -9.41 -4.64
N ALA A 237 17.34 -8.50 -3.82
CA ALA A 237 16.80 -8.21 -2.50
C ALA A 237 15.33 -7.68 -2.55
N VAL A 238 15.00 -6.83 -3.53
CA VAL A 238 13.63 -6.34 -3.74
C VAL A 238 12.69 -7.46 -4.18
N GLN A 239 13.11 -8.32 -5.10
CA GLN A 239 12.31 -9.47 -5.55
C GLN A 239 12.02 -10.44 -4.39
N LEU A 240 13.05 -10.75 -3.60
CA LEU A 240 12.95 -11.62 -2.42
C LEU A 240 12.17 -11.00 -1.26
N GLY A 241 11.88 -9.70 -1.29
CA GLY A 241 11.14 -9.02 -0.22
C GLY A 241 11.96 -8.77 1.04
N LEU A 242 13.29 -8.87 0.98
CA LEU A 242 14.23 -8.69 2.10
C LEU A 242 14.26 -7.29 2.72
N HIS A 243 13.48 -6.36 2.17
CA HIS A 243 13.32 -4.99 2.64
C HIS A 243 11.98 -4.79 3.37
N GLU A 244 11.12 -5.81 3.39
CA GLU A 244 9.85 -5.81 4.09
C GLU A 244 10.04 -6.60 5.39
N GLU A 245 10.14 -5.92 6.54
CA GLU A 245 10.34 -6.51 7.89
C GLU A 245 9.44 -7.75 8.10
N SER A 246 9.96 -8.93 7.78
CA SER A 246 9.25 -10.20 7.81
C SER A 246 10.24 -11.21 8.34
N GLY A 247 9.89 -11.94 9.40
CA GLY A 247 10.81 -12.83 10.14
C GLY A 247 11.45 -13.99 9.37
N ASP A 248 11.36 -14.02 8.03
CA ASP A 248 11.98 -14.97 7.11
C ASP A 248 13.29 -14.43 6.46
N ASP A 249 13.70 -13.21 6.80
CA ASP A 249 14.85 -12.49 6.21
C ASP A 249 16.17 -13.30 6.26
N GLU A 250 16.39 -14.11 7.29
CA GLU A 250 17.63 -14.85 7.50
C GLU A 250 17.83 -16.03 6.52
N ARG A 251 16.74 -16.62 6.01
CA ARG A 251 16.79 -17.70 5.01
C ARG A 251 16.97 -17.12 3.60
N LEU A 252 16.23 -16.04 3.31
CA LEU A 252 16.23 -15.37 2.01
C LEU A 252 17.56 -14.61 1.77
N ALA A 253 18.20 -14.09 2.82
CA ALA A 253 19.48 -13.38 2.71
C ALA A 253 20.65 -14.28 2.28
N LYS A 254 20.59 -15.60 2.54
CA LYS A 254 21.61 -16.57 2.11
C LYS A 254 21.67 -16.78 0.60
N GLU A 255 20.65 -16.35 -0.13
CA GLU A 255 20.63 -16.42 -1.59
C GLU A 255 21.37 -15.25 -2.25
N LEU A 256 21.74 -14.21 -1.50
CA LEU A 256 22.53 -13.09 -2.03
C LEU A 256 24.02 -13.45 -2.08
N PRO A 257 24.74 -13.03 -3.14
CA PRO A 257 26.19 -13.28 -3.24
C PRO A 257 27.00 -12.57 -2.14
N ALA A 258 26.45 -11.50 -1.56
CA ALA A 258 26.95 -10.89 -0.33
C ALA A 258 25.76 -10.56 0.61
N PRO A 259 25.85 -10.87 1.92
CA PRO A 259 24.76 -10.61 2.85
C PRO A 259 24.54 -9.10 3.06
N PRO A 260 23.29 -8.62 3.12
CA PRO A 260 22.97 -7.21 3.29
C PRO A 260 23.38 -6.73 4.69
N GLN A 261 23.95 -5.53 4.78
CA GLN A 261 24.51 -4.97 6.03
C GLN A 261 23.49 -4.87 7.18
N GLY A 262 22.19 -4.76 6.87
CA GLY A 262 21.11 -4.69 7.86
C GLY A 262 20.96 -5.95 8.74
N LEU A 263 21.44 -7.12 8.30
CA LEU A 263 21.38 -8.35 9.09
C LEU A 263 22.34 -8.32 10.28
N TYR A 264 23.48 -7.63 10.16
CA TYR A 264 24.51 -7.58 11.22
C TYR A 264 24.09 -6.72 12.41
N HIS A 265 23.25 -5.70 12.18
CA HIS A 265 22.77 -4.84 13.28
C HIS A 265 21.80 -5.54 14.24
N HIS A 266 21.13 -6.61 13.81
CA HIS A 266 20.24 -7.39 14.68
C HIS A 266 20.98 -8.40 15.58
N GLN A 267 22.18 -8.83 15.19
CA GLN A 267 22.96 -9.80 15.98
C GLN A 267 23.78 -9.17 17.12
N GLN A 268 23.96 -7.86 17.15
CA GLN A 268 24.71 -7.18 18.23
C GLN A 268 23.86 -6.78 19.44
N HIS A 269 22.55 -7.05 19.43
CA HIS A 269 21.61 -6.71 20.49
C HIS A 269 20.96 -7.91 21.19
N HIS A 270 21.55 -9.11 21.08
CA HIS A 270 21.16 -10.29 21.85
C HIS A 270 22.26 -10.74 22.81
#